data_AF-A0A7X2MTW6-F1
#
_entry.id   AF-A0A7X2MTW6-F1
#
_cell.length_a   1.000
_cell.length_b   1.000
_cell.length_c   1.000
_cell.angle_alpha   90.00
_cell.angle_beta   90.00
_cell.angle_gamma   90.00
#
_symmetry.space_group_name_H-M   'P 1'
#
loop_
_entity.id
_entity.type
_entity.pdbx_description
1 polymer ?
#
loop_
_entity_poly.entity_id
_entity_poly.type
_entity_poly.pdbx_seq_one_letter_code
_entity_poly.pdbx_strand_id
1 'polypeptide(L)'
;TYLAAWGAADKADGGDQAKTRAFMTQFLKNVEVFDTGGRGATTTFAERGLGDVLISFESEVNNIRNQYGKDEYEVVVPKTNILAEFPVAWVDKNVATNKTADAASAYLNYLYT
;
A
#
# COMPACT_ATOMS: atom_id res chain seq x y z
N THR A 1 -0.02 -3.94 -3.31
CA THR A 1 -0.24 -5.37 -3.04
C THR A 1 -0.23 -6.23 -4.30
N TYR A 2 -1.16 -6.08 -5.24
CA TYR A 2 -1.29 -6.99 -6.40
C TYR A 2 0.03 -7.17 -7.19
N LEU A 3 0.68 -6.08 -7.60
CA LEU A 3 1.94 -6.14 -8.37
C LEU A 3 3.10 -6.74 -7.57
N ALA A 4 3.13 -6.52 -6.25
CA ALA A 4 4.14 -7.12 -5.38
C ALA A 4 3.97 -8.64 -5.30
N ALA A 5 2.73 -9.10 -5.09
CA ALA A 5 2.39 -10.52 -5.07
C ALA A 5 2.66 -11.20 -6.43
N TRP A 6 2.29 -10.53 -7.52
CA TRP A 6 2.59 -11.01 -8.88
C TRP A 6 4.10 -11.16 -9.08
N GLY A 7 4.88 -10.11 -8.78
CA GLY A 7 6.33 -10.14 -8.94
C GLY A 7 7.02 -11.17 -8.03
N ALA A 8 6.47 -11.44 -6.85
CA ALA A 8 6.95 -12.50 -5.98
C ALA A 8 6.69 -13.89 -6.58
N ALA A 9 5.48 -14.15 -7.09
CA ALA A 9 5.12 -15.41 -7.71
C ALA A 9 5.89 -15.67 -9.01
N ASP A 10 5.97 -14.65 -9.88
CA ASP A 10 6.71 -14.73 -11.15
C ASP A 10 8.20 -15.07 -10.93
N LYS A 11 8.82 -14.46 -9.92
CA LYS A 11 10.20 -14.79 -9.53
C LYS A 11 10.34 -16.19 -8.94
N ALA A 12 9.36 -16.65 -8.15
CA ALA A 12 9.40 -17.97 -7.52
C ALA A 12 9.26 -19.11 -8.54
N ASP A 13 8.46 -18.90 -9.59
CA ASP A 13 8.17 -19.90 -10.63
C ASP A 13 9.09 -19.79 -11.85
N GLY A 14 10.08 -18.90 -11.83
CA GLY A 14 11.04 -18.72 -12.93
C GLY A 14 10.43 -18.09 -14.18
N GLY A 15 9.42 -17.23 -14.04
CA GLY A 15 8.73 -16.54 -15.14
C GLY A 15 7.62 -17.35 -15.82
N ASP A 16 7.19 -18.48 -15.22
CA ASP A 16 6.04 -19.24 -15.71
C ASP A 16 4.73 -18.48 -15.42
N GLN A 17 4.19 -17.86 -16.46
CA GLN A 17 2.96 -17.07 -16.34
C GLN A 17 1.74 -17.91 -15.95
N ALA A 18 1.67 -19.18 -16.33
CA ALA A 18 0.53 -20.03 -16.00
C ALA A 18 0.49 -20.32 -14.50
N LYS A 19 1.66 -20.64 -13.92
CA LYS A 19 1.79 -20.83 -12.46
C LYS A 19 1.57 -19.54 -11.70
N THR A 20 2.13 -18.43 -12.18
CA THR A 20 1.90 -17.10 -11.59
C THR A 20 0.41 -16.75 -11.51
N ARG A 21 -0.34 -17.00 -12.59
CA ARG A 21 -1.80 -16.77 -12.60
C ARG A 21 -2.55 -17.72 -11.66
N ALA A 22 -2.14 -18.97 -11.57
CA ALA A 22 -2.73 -19.93 -10.64
C ALA A 22 -2.50 -19.50 -9.19
N PHE A 23 -1.28 -19.09 -8.84
CA PHE A 23 -0.95 -18.53 -7.53
C PHE A 23 -1.80 -17.28 -7.24
N MET A 24 -1.85 -16.32 -8.16
CA MET A 24 -2.62 -15.09 -7.97
C MET A 24 -4.13 -15.35 -7.83
N THR A 25 -4.65 -16.37 -8.51
CA THR A 25 -6.04 -16.81 -8.34
C THR A 25 -6.29 -17.31 -6.92
N GLN A 26 -5.40 -18.15 -6.39
CA GLN A 26 -5.50 -18.63 -5.02
C GLN A 26 -5.31 -17.50 -4.00
N PHE A 27 -4.34 -16.62 -4.24
CA PHE A 27 -4.06 -15.46 -3.40
C PHE A 27 -5.29 -14.57 -3.25
N LEU A 28 -5.96 -14.24 -4.36
CA LEU A 28 -7.18 -13.42 -4.33
C LEU A 28 -8.38 -14.13 -3.70
N LYS A 29 -8.46 -15.47 -3.77
CA LYS A 29 -9.49 -16.25 -3.07
C LYS A 29 -9.35 -16.21 -1.55
N ASN A 30 -8.15 -15.91 -1.03
CA ASN A 30 -7.91 -15.77 0.40
C ASN A 30 -8.20 -14.34 0.90
N VAL A 31 -8.64 -13.42 0.03
CA VAL A 31 -8.97 -12.05 0.45
C VAL A 31 -10.34 -12.03 1.11
N GLU A 32 -10.35 -11.72 2.41
CA GLU A 32 -11.58 -11.63 3.21
C GLU A 32 -12.47 -10.44 2.78
N VAL A 33 -11.88 -9.25 2.61
CA VAL A 33 -12.59 -8.03 2.25
C VAL A 33 -11.80 -7.23 1.21
N PHE A 34 -12.48 -6.81 0.14
CA PHE A 34 -11.94 -5.86 -0.84
C PHE A 34 -12.31 -4.43 -0.47
N ASP A 35 -11.65 -3.89 0.56
CA ASP A 35 -11.84 -2.50 0.98
C ASP A 35 -11.44 -1.50 -0.12
N THR A 36 -12.08 -0.33 -0.11
CA THR A 36 -11.88 0.72 -1.14
C THR A 36 -10.50 1.37 -1.10
N GLY A 37 -9.78 1.27 0.03
CA GLY A 37 -8.44 1.85 0.19
C GLY A 37 -7.72 1.39 1.46
N GLY A 38 -6.43 1.71 1.55
CA GLY A 38 -5.54 1.17 2.60
C GLY A 38 -5.96 1.51 4.04
N ARG A 39 -6.50 2.71 4.29
CA ARG A 39 -7.06 3.07 5.61
C ARG A 39 -8.26 2.20 5.97
N GLY A 40 -9.16 1.94 5.00
CA GLY A 40 -10.30 1.05 5.20
C GLY A 40 -9.86 -0.37 5.55
N ALA A 41 -8.89 -0.92 4.80
CA ALA A 41 -8.30 -2.22 5.09
C ALA A 41 -7.66 -2.29 6.48
N THR A 42 -7.04 -1.19 6.94
CA THR A 42 -6.49 -1.09 8.30
C THR A 42 -7.59 -1.16 9.35
N THR A 43 -8.70 -0.43 9.17
CA THR A 43 -9.85 -0.49 10.08
C THR A 43 -10.46 -1.90 10.11
N THR A 44 -10.64 -2.54 8.95
CA THR A 44 -11.15 -3.92 8.86
C THR A 44 -10.26 -4.91 9.63
N PHE A 45 -8.95 -4.82 9.47
CA PHE A 45 -8.01 -5.70 10.16
C PHE A 45 -7.86 -5.38 11.65
N ALA A 46 -7.51 -4.14 11.99
CA ALA A 46 -7.11 -3.77 13.35
C ALA A 46 -8.29 -3.51 14.29
N GLU A 47 -9.37 -2.89 13.80
CA GLU A 47 -10.53 -2.55 14.65
C GLU A 47 -11.63 -3.60 14.61
N ARG A 48 -11.86 -4.23 13.45
CA ARG A 48 -12.91 -5.24 13.28
C ARG A 48 -12.41 -6.68 13.44
N GLY A 49 -11.09 -6.88 13.51
CA GLY A 49 -10.47 -8.20 13.71
C GLY A 49 -10.72 -9.17 12.56
N LEU A 50 -10.83 -8.67 11.32
CA LEU A 50 -11.07 -9.50 10.14
C LEU A 50 -9.77 -9.76 9.36
N GLY A 51 -9.50 -11.03 9.10
CA GLY A 51 -8.31 -11.52 8.38
C GLY A 51 -7.10 -11.74 9.29
N ASP A 52 -6.23 -12.67 8.89
CA ASP A 52 -5.03 -13.02 9.66
C ASP A 52 -3.82 -12.13 9.35
N VAL A 53 -3.80 -11.53 8.15
CA VAL A 53 -2.68 -10.73 7.66
C VAL A 53 -3.19 -9.51 6.89
N LEU A 54 -2.68 -8.33 7.25
CA LEU A 54 -2.83 -7.09 6.48
C LEU A 54 -1.56 -6.79 5.67
N ILE A 55 -1.69 -6.69 4.35
CA ILE A 55 -0.60 -6.21 3.48
C ILE A 55 -0.77 -4.71 3.28
N SER A 56 0.13 -3.91 3.87
CA SER A 56 0.09 -2.45 3.86
C SER A 56 1.44 -1.81 3.50
N PHE A 57 1.46 -0.48 3.41
CA PHE A 57 2.71 0.28 3.26
C PHE A 57 3.52 0.26 4.56
N GLU A 58 4.84 0.24 4.44
CA GLU A 58 5.75 0.28 5.60
C GLU A 58 5.48 1.50 6.50
N SER A 59 5.15 2.65 5.91
CA SER A 59 4.76 3.87 6.63
C SER A 59 3.54 3.67 7.54
N GLU A 60 2.60 2.80 7.16
CA GLU A 60 1.39 2.52 7.92
C GLU A 60 1.58 1.49 9.03
N VAL A 61 2.52 0.56 8.87
CA VAL A 61 2.77 -0.50 9.87
C VAL A 61 3.14 0.10 11.23
N ASN A 62 4.00 1.13 11.24
CA ASN A 62 4.37 1.82 12.48
C ASN A 62 3.18 2.55 13.12
N ASN A 63 2.31 3.16 12.30
CA ASN A 63 1.10 3.82 12.79
C ASN A 63 0.16 2.82 13.46
N ILE A 64 -0.04 1.65 12.83
CA ILE A 64 -0.89 0.57 13.37
C ILE A 64 -0.38 0.11 14.73
N ARG A 65 0.91 -0.22 14.83
CA ARG A 65 1.51 -0.67 16.10
C ARG A 65 1.45 0.38 17.19
N ASN A 66 1.60 1.67 16.84
CA ASN A 66 1.51 2.75 17.81
C ASN A 66 0.08 3.00 18.30
N GLN A 67 -0.93 2.78 17.44
CA GLN A 67 -2.32 3.09 17.74
C GLN A 67 -3.10 1.92 18.36
N TYR A 68 -2.84 0.68 17.91
CA TYR A 68 -3.63 -0.50 18.26
C TYR A 68 -2.87 -1.51 19.12
N GLY A 69 -1.62 -1.21 19.52
CA GLY A 69 -0.84 -2.04 20.43
C GLY A 69 0.38 -2.67 19.75
N LYS A 70 1.57 -2.36 20.28
CA LYS A 70 2.84 -2.78 19.65
C LYS A 70 3.10 -4.28 19.70
N ASP A 71 2.51 -4.95 20.69
CA ASP A 71 2.70 -6.37 21.00
C ASP A 71 1.53 -7.22 20.48
N GLU A 72 0.47 -6.59 19.97
CA GLU A 72 -0.67 -7.30 19.35
C GLU A 72 -0.40 -7.64 17.88
N TYR A 73 0.55 -6.94 17.24
CA TYR A 73 0.87 -7.11 15.83
C TYR A 73 2.36 -7.36 15.58
N GLU A 74 2.63 -8.39 14.78
CA GLU A 74 3.95 -8.71 14.26
C GLU A 74 4.17 -8.02 12.91
N VAL A 75 5.34 -7.41 12.71
CA VAL A 75 5.76 -6.87 11.41
C VAL A 75 6.53 -7.92 10.65
N VAL A 76 5.99 -8.34 9.50
CA VAL A 76 6.64 -9.29 8.61
C VAL A 76 7.05 -8.58 7.31
N VAL A 77 8.36 -8.53 7.05
CA VAL A 77 8.90 -8.03 5.78
C VAL A 77 9.22 -9.23 4.88
N PRO A 78 8.53 -9.39 3.74
CA PRO A 78 8.78 -10.52 2.84
C PRO A 78 10.13 -10.37 2.11
N LYS A 79 10.73 -11.51 1.71
CA LYS A 79 11.99 -11.54 0.96
C LYS A 79 11.93 -10.79 -0.37
N THR A 80 10.77 -10.78 -1.01
CA THR A 80 10.50 -10.04 -2.25
C THR A 80 9.41 -9.03 -1.97
N ASN A 81 9.66 -7.78 -2.36
CA ASN A 81 8.69 -6.69 -2.27
C ASN A 81 8.78 -5.80 -3.54
N ILE A 82 7.96 -4.75 -3.59
CA ILE A 82 7.96 -3.76 -4.67
C ILE A 82 8.25 -2.37 -4.12
N LEU A 83 8.97 -1.56 -4.88
CA LEU A 83 9.12 -0.13 -4.59
C LEU A 83 7.79 0.58 -4.84
N ALA A 84 7.30 1.29 -3.84
CA ALA A 84 6.16 2.20 -3.97
C ALA A 84 6.67 3.63 -3.84
N GLU A 85 6.59 4.39 -4.94
CA GLU A 85 6.88 5.82 -4.94
C GLU A 85 5.58 6.61 -4.82
N PHE A 86 5.64 7.73 -4.08
CA PHE A 86 4.50 8.61 -3.83
C PHE A 86 4.67 9.90 -4.63
N PRO A 87 4.34 9.92 -5.93
CA PRO A 87 4.51 11.10 -6.75
C PRO A 87 3.59 12.23 -6.27
N VAL A 88 4.10 13.45 -6.33
CA VAL A 88 3.35 14.67 -6.01
C VAL A 88 3.26 15.57 -7.23
N ALA A 89 2.10 16.17 -7.40
CA ALA A 89 1.85 17.16 -8.43
C ALA A 89 0.78 18.14 -7.94
N TRP A 90 0.80 19.36 -8.44
CA TRP A 90 -0.34 20.25 -8.32
C TRP A 90 -1.35 20.02 -9.46
N VAL A 91 -2.48 20.72 -9.42
CA VAL A 91 -3.48 20.69 -10.50
C VAL A 91 -3.57 22.07 -11.13
N ASP A 92 -3.07 22.23 -12.37
CA ASP A 92 -2.91 23.54 -13.03
C ASP A 92 -4.19 24.38 -13.01
N LYS A 93 -5.34 23.76 -13.35
CA LYS A 93 -6.64 24.44 -13.37
C LYS A 93 -7.03 24.97 -11.98
N ASN A 94 -6.78 24.22 -10.92
CA ASN A 94 -7.13 24.62 -9.56
C ASN A 94 -6.18 25.69 -9.05
N VAL A 95 -4.88 25.56 -9.33
CA VAL A 95 -3.86 26.56 -8.99
C VAL A 95 -4.16 27.90 -9.65
N ALA A 96 -4.52 27.89 -10.94
CA ALA A 96 -4.89 29.10 -11.68
C ALA A 96 -6.19 29.73 -11.15
N THR A 97 -7.22 28.92 -10.88
CA THR A 97 -8.53 29.40 -10.39
C THR A 97 -8.40 29.99 -8.99
N ASN A 98 -7.67 29.32 -8.10
CA ASN A 98 -7.51 29.72 -6.70
C ASN A 98 -6.36 30.72 -6.49
N LYS A 99 -5.56 30.99 -7.54
CA LYS A 99 -4.39 31.88 -7.52
C LYS A 99 -3.36 31.48 -6.45
N THR A 100 -3.07 30.18 -6.35
CA THR A 100 -2.22 29.59 -5.30
C THR A 100 -0.85 29.09 -5.81
N ALA A 101 -0.37 29.59 -6.95
CA ALA A 101 0.85 29.08 -7.61
C ALA A 101 2.09 29.14 -6.72
N ASP A 102 2.35 30.29 -6.10
CA ASP A 102 3.54 30.48 -5.25
C ASP A 102 3.52 29.56 -4.03
N ALA A 103 2.36 29.48 -3.34
CA ALA A 103 2.20 28.61 -2.18
C ALA A 103 2.30 27.12 -2.56
N ALA A 104 1.70 26.70 -3.67
CA ALA A 104 1.77 25.32 -4.14
C ALA A 104 3.20 24.95 -4.56
N SER A 105 3.91 25.84 -5.26
CA SER A 105 5.31 25.64 -5.66
C SER A 105 6.21 25.49 -4.44
N ALA A 106 6.09 26.42 -3.48
CA ALA A 106 6.85 26.39 -2.25
C ALA A 106 6.61 25.09 -1.46
N TYR A 107 5.36 24.65 -1.35
CA TYR A 107 5.02 23.39 -0.67
C TYR A 107 5.67 22.18 -1.36
N LEU A 108 5.54 22.07 -2.69
CA LEU A 108 6.12 20.94 -3.42
C LEU A 108 7.65 20.90 -3.33
N ASN A 109 8.32 22.06 -3.42
CA ASN A 109 9.77 22.13 -3.25
C ASN A 109 10.20 21.77 -1.82
N TYR A 110 9.43 22.16 -0.81
CA TYR A 110 9.71 21.85 0.58
C TYR A 110 9.69 20.34 0.88
N LEU A 111 8.85 19.56 0.18
CA LEU A 111 8.81 18.10 0.31
C LEU A 111 10.14 17.41 -0.06
N TYR A 112 11.07 18.10 -0.72
CA TYR A 112 12.38 17.59 -1.15
C TYR A 112 13.56 18.36 -0.50
N THR A 113 13.33 18.99 0.64
CA THR A 113 14.39 19.64 1.44
C THR A 113 15.07 18.71 2.43
#